data_AF-A0A3D9HMK4-F1
#
_entry.id   AF-A0A3D9HMK4-F1
#
_cell.length_a   1.000
_cell.length_b   1.000
_cell.length_c   1.000
_cell.angle_alpha   90.00
_cell.angle_beta   90.00
_cell.angle_gamma   90.00
#
_symmetry.space_group_name_H-M   'P 1'
#
loop_
_entity.id
_entity.type
_entity.pdbx_description
1 polymer ?
#
loop_
_entity_poly.entity_id
_entity_poly.type
_entity_poly.pdbx_seq_one_letter_code
_entity_poly.pdbx_strand_id
1 'polypeptide(L)'
;MTDWVPIAVAQITFSQLYARYDDPRFATWTLASGLMTEAARPLKIAYVGRPGSLEDILLRRLERTFDTAFGRLPLDQPKIRYKALLNGEVDLLVEQPGDVKDLLSSNRIRPVLTFLSERAPAFPDVTSMSEAGLKGETLLRYRTFFVQNGVPEYRIAILEDIFSRAWKHPDLQKFNQSKYMKVVDGYRNRKQALELLETTIKTYQGFRPDS
;
A
#
# COMPACT_ATOMS: atom_id res chain seq x y z
N MET A 1 5.78 17.65 15.44
CA MET A 1 4.67 16.72 15.74
C MET A 1 4.32 16.86 17.21
N THR A 2 3.70 17.98 17.58
CA THR A 2 3.55 18.42 18.98
C THR A 2 2.16 18.18 19.55
N ASP A 3 1.18 17.89 18.69
CA ASP A 3 -0.24 17.90 19.08
C ASP A 3 -0.78 16.50 19.36
N TRP A 4 -0.10 15.47 18.87
CA TRP A 4 -0.53 14.06 18.92
C TRP A 4 0.60 13.15 19.37
N VAL A 5 0.28 12.25 20.30
CA VAL A 5 1.19 11.20 20.78
C VAL A 5 0.70 9.85 20.23
N PRO A 6 1.52 9.10 19.48
CA PRO A 6 1.15 7.77 19.03
C PRO A 6 1.12 6.80 20.20
N ILE A 7 0.16 5.88 20.21
CA ILE A 7 0.06 4.81 21.21
C ILE A 7 0.76 3.55 20.69
N ALA A 8 0.37 3.09 19.50
CA ALA A 8 0.96 1.93 18.85
C ALA A 8 0.54 1.90 17.37
N VAL A 9 1.30 1.16 16.56
CA VAL A 9 0.89 0.70 15.22
C VAL A 9 0.37 -0.72 15.37
N ALA A 10 -0.84 -0.97 14.89
CA ALA A 10 -1.48 -2.29 15.00
C ALA A 10 -1.38 -3.13 13.71
N GLN A 11 -1.21 -2.45 12.57
CA GLN A 11 -1.12 -3.08 11.26
C GLN A 11 -0.18 -2.27 10.37
N ILE A 12 0.67 -2.98 9.64
CA ILE A 12 1.47 -2.46 8.54
C ILE A 12 1.18 -3.34 7.33
N THR A 13 0.99 -2.72 6.18
CA THR A 13 0.73 -3.40 4.92
C THR A 13 1.42 -2.68 3.78
N PHE A 14 1.49 -3.36 2.66
CA PHE A 14 2.06 -2.88 1.41
C PHE A 14 0.95 -2.71 0.36
N SER A 15 1.29 -2.05 -0.72
CA SER A 15 0.43 -1.93 -1.90
C SER A 15 1.01 -2.79 -3.03
N GLN A 16 0.14 -3.23 -3.93
CA GLN A 16 0.50 -3.91 -5.17
C GLN A 16 -0.23 -3.25 -6.34
N LEU A 17 0.28 -3.48 -7.54
CA LEU A 17 -0.39 -3.17 -8.80
C LEU A 17 -1.13 -4.42 -9.28
N TYR A 18 -2.40 -4.26 -9.62
CA TYR A 18 -3.26 -5.34 -10.09
C TYR A 18 -3.80 -5.04 -11.48
N ALA A 19 -3.97 -6.11 -12.25
CA ALA A 19 -4.71 -6.10 -13.50
C ALA A 19 -5.91 -7.05 -13.41
N ARG A 20 -6.87 -6.93 -14.34
CA ARG A 20 -7.90 -7.96 -14.48
C ARG A 20 -7.26 -9.30 -14.83
N TYR A 21 -7.81 -10.37 -14.28
CA TYR A 21 -7.28 -11.71 -14.55
C TYR A 21 -7.52 -12.13 -16.01
N ASP A 22 -8.57 -11.67 -16.67
CA ASP A 22 -8.89 -12.04 -18.05
C ASP A 22 -8.17 -11.18 -19.10
N ASP A 23 -7.36 -10.19 -18.70
CA ASP A 23 -6.62 -9.32 -19.63
C ASP A 23 -5.23 -9.89 -19.92
N PRO A 24 -5.00 -10.53 -21.09
CA PRO A 24 -3.73 -11.19 -21.39
C PRO A 24 -2.57 -10.20 -21.53
N ARG A 25 -2.88 -8.92 -21.80
CA ARG A 25 -1.86 -7.88 -21.96
C ARG A 25 -1.11 -7.58 -20.67
N PHE A 26 -1.65 -7.99 -19.52
CA PHE A 26 -1.05 -7.82 -18.20
C PHE A 26 -0.81 -9.17 -17.51
N ALA A 27 -0.67 -10.26 -18.28
CA ALA A 27 -0.54 -11.60 -17.71
C ALA A 27 0.78 -11.80 -16.92
N THR A 28 1.82 -11.07 -17.29
CA THR A 28 3.13 -11.09 -16.64
C THR A 28 3.64 -9.66 -16.45
N TRP A 29 4.63 -9.49 -15.57
CA TRP A 29 5.31 -8.22 -15.40
C TRP A 29 5.91 -7.71 -16.72
N THR A 30 6.59 -8.56 -17.50
CA THR A 30 7.20 -8.17 -18.78
C THR A 30 6.20 -7.57 -19.76
N LEU A 31 5.01 -8.17 -19.87
CA LEU A 31 3.95 -7.65 -20.73
C LEU A 31 3.41 -6.31 -20.19
N ALA A 32 3.18 -6.24 -18.88
CA ALA A 32 2.72 -5.01 -18.22
C ALA A 32 3.72 -3.86 -18.38
N SER A 33 5.01 -4.10 -18.14
CA SER A 33 6.07 -3.08 -18.25
C SER A 33 6.28 -2.64 -19.70
N GLY A 34 6.20 -3.56 -20.66
CA GLY A 34 6.25 -3.21 -22.09
C GLY A 34 5.10 -2.29 -22.49
N LEU A 35 3.88 -2.56 -22.02
CA LEU A 35 2.75 -1.66 -22.25
C LEU A 35 2.92 -0.28 -21.60
N MET A 36 3.54 -0.20 -20.42
CA MET A 36 3.77 1.09 -19.75
C MET A 36 4.65 2.02 -20.60
N THR A 37 5.57 1.47 -21.38
CA THR A 37 6.51 2.23 -22.24
C THR A 37 6.00 2.41 -23.67
N GLU A 38 5.24 1.45 -24.21
CA GLU A 38 4.91 1.41 -25.64
C GLU A 38 3.47 1.81 -25.98
N ALA A 39 2.58 1.94 -24.99
CA ALA A 39 1.17 2.21 -25.26
C ALA A 39 0.98 3.56 -25.98
N ALA A 40 0.22 3.55 -27.07
CA ALA A 40 -0.14 4.75 -27.84
C ALA A 40 -0.95 5.79 -27.03
N ARG A 41 -1.52 5.37 -25.91
CA ARG A 41 -2.22 6.24 -24.95
C ARG A 41 -1.74 5.91 -23.53
N PRO A 42 -1.70 6.89 -22.62
CA PRO A 42 -1.47 6.65 -21.20
C PRO A 42 -2.37 5.54 -20.64
N LEU A 43 -1.77 4.55 -19.97
CA LEU A 43 -2.52 3.56 -19.20
C LEU A 43 -3.27 4.28 -18.08
N LYS A 44 -4.55 3.91 -17.87
CA LYS A 44 -5.35 4.46 -16.79
C LYS A 44 -5.20 3.58 -15.55
N ILE A 45 -4.86 4.19 -14.42
CA ILE A 45 -4.62 3.45 -13.18
C ILE A 45 -5.45 4.06 -12.05
N ALA A 46 -6.36 3.25 -11.51
CA ALA A 46 -7.15 3.66 -10.35
C ALA A 46 -6.39 3.41 -9.05
N TYR A 47 -6.59 4.29 -8.06
CA TYR A 47 -5.98 4.14 -6.72
C TYR A 47 -6.84 4.79 -5.64
N VAL A 48 -6.61 4.42 -4.38
CA VAL A 48 -7.25 5.03 -3.21
C VAL A 48 -6.51 6.29 -2.77
N GLY A 49 -7.24 7.33 -2.35
CA GLY A 49 -6.66 8.58 -1.88
C GLY A 49 -6.67 9.66 -2.96
N ARG A 50 -5.66 10.54 -2.89
CA ARG A 50 -5.61 11.80 -3.65
C ARG A 50 -4.18 12.06 -4.11
N PRO A 51 -3.94 13.06 -4.98
CA PRO A 51 -2.57 13.50 -5.29
C PRO A 51 -1.75 13.72 -4.01
N GLY A 52 -0.55 13.14 -3.94
CA GLY A 52 0.33 13.16 -2.76
C GLY A 52 0.08 12.06 -1.72
N SER A 53 -0.93 11.21 -1.90
CA SER A 53 -1.11 10.00 -1.08
C SER A 53 -0.07 8.92 -1.41
N LEU A 54 0.01 7.88 -0.56
CA LEU A 54 0.97 6.77 -0.72
C LEU A 54 0.94 6.17 -2.13
N GLU A 55 -0.24 5.79 -2.62
CA GLU A 55 -0.40 5.14 -3.92
C GLU A 55 -0.11 6.11 -5.07
N ASP A 56 -0.43 7.40 -4.93
CA ASP A 56 -0.06 8.42 -5.91
C ASP A 56 1.47 8.54 -6.02
N ILE A 57 2.18 8.54 -4.89
CA ILE A 57 3.65 8.59 -4.86
C ILE A 57 4.24 7.34 -5.49
N LEU A 58 3.70 6.15 -5.20
CA LEU A 58 4.14 4.90 -5.83
C LEU A 58 3.97 4.93 -7.35
N LEU A 59 2.83 5.45 -7.83
CA LEU A 59 2.59 5.63 -9.27
C LEU A 59 3.56 6.62 -9.90
N ARG A 60 3.85 7.76 -9.26
CA ARG A 60 4.86 8.72 -9.74
C ARG A 60 6.25 8.13 -9.81
N ARG A 61 6.61 7.24 -8.87
CA ARG A 61 7.89 6.52 -8.94
C ARG A 61 7.92 5.60 -10.15
N LEU A 62 6.82 4.90 -10.42
CA LEU A 62 6.69 4.04 -11.59
C LEU A 62 6.77 4.86 -12.90
N GLU A 63 6.07 5.99 -12.97
CA GLU A 63 6.16 6.97 -14.08
C GLU A 63 7.62 7.38 -14.34
N ARG A 64 8.36 7.76 -13.29
CA ARG A 64 9.79 8.14 -13.40
C ARG A 64 10.69 6.97 -13.82
N THR A 65 10.46 5.77 -13.31
CA THR A 65 11.28 4.60 -13.65
C THR A 65 11.11 4.18 -15.11
N PHE A 66 9.89 4.30 -15.66
CA PHE A 66 9.55 3.87 -17.01
C PHE A 66 9.47 5.02 -18.03
N ASP A 67 9.84 6.24 -17.63
CA ASP A 67 9.74 7.47 -18.43
C ASP A 67 8.39 7.59 -19.15
N THR A 68 7.31 7.43 -18.37
CA THR A 68 5.93 7.38 -18.87
C THR A 68 5.01 8.24 -18.01
N ALA A 69 3.81 8.52 -18.52
CA ALA A 69 2.76 9.20 -17.79
C ALA A 69 1.51 8.32 -17.74
N PHE A 70 0.94 8.14 -16.54
CA PHE A 70 -0.30 7.40 -16.38
C PHE A 70 -1.50 8.33 -16.27
N GLY A 71 -2.65 7.88 -16.75
CA GLY A 71 -3.96 8.42 -16.39
C GLY A 71 -4.30 8.03 -14.96
N ARG A 72 -3.70 8.71 -13.97
CA ARG A 72 -3.91 8.48 -12.54
C ARG A 72 -5.33 8.90 -12.13
N LEU A 73 -6.15 7.94 -11.71
CA LEU A 73 -7.55 8.17 -11.34
C LEU A 73 -7.77 7.88 -9.84
N PRO A 74 -7.78 8.92 -8.98
CA PRO A 74 -8.12 8.75 -7.57
C PRO A 74 -9.61 8.43 -7.42
N LEU A 75 -9.94 7.25 -6.92
CA LEU A 75 -11.30 6.82 -6.64
C LEU A 75 -11.36 6.36 -5.18
N ASP A 76 -11.88 7.16 -4.26
CA ASP A 76 -11.85 6.82 -2.83
C ASP A 76 -12.76 5.62 -2.48
N GLN A 77 -13.93 5.52 -3.11
CA GLN A 77 -14.90 4.48 -2.79
C GLN A 77 -14.48 3.11 -3.38
N PRO A 78 -14.25 2.07 -2.54
CA PRO A 78 -13.75 0.77 -3.02
C PRO A 78 -14.65 0.13 -4.08
N LYS A 79 -15.98 0.18 -3.88
CA LYS A 79 -16.94 -0.40 -4.84
C LYS A 79 -16.85 0.24 -6.22
N ILE A 80 -16.67 1.57 -6.29
CA ILE A 80 -16.53 2.29 -7.56
C ILE A 80 -15.17 1.95 -8.18
N ARG A 81 -14.11 2.03 -7.39
CA ARG A 81 -12.72 1.75 -7.81
C ARG A 81 -12.56 0.34 -8.40
N TYR A 82 -13.08 -0.67 -7.73
CA TYR A 82 -12.95 -2.05 -8.19
C TYR A 82 -13.82 -2.33 -9.41
N LYS A 83 -15.02 -1.74 -9.51
CA LYS A 83 -15.85 -1.84 -10.72
C LYS A 83 -15.18 -1.20 -11.92
N ALA A 84 -14.55 -0.04 -11.76
CA ALA A 84 -13.81 0.62 -12.85
C ALA A 84 -12.75 -0.30 -13.44
N LEU A 85 -11.98 -1.02 -12.60
CA LEU A 85 -11.03 -2.03 -13.08
C LEU A 85 -11.76 -3.19 -13.77
N LEU A 86 -12.73 -3.80 -13.10
CA LEU A 86 -13.40 -5.02 -13.57
C LEU A 86 -14.20 -4.81 -14.87
N ASN A 87 -14.68 -3.59 -15.13
CA ASN A 87 -15.35 -3.20 -16.36
C ASN A 87 -14.39 -2.76 -17.48
N GLY A 88 -13.09 -2.65 -17.20
CA GLY A 88 -12.09 -2.16 -18.15
C GLY A 88 -12.13 -0.64 -18.40
N GLU A 89 -12.75 0.12 -17.50
CA GLU A 89 -12.75 1.60 -17.55
C GLU A 89 -11.35 2.16 -17.20
N VAL A 90 -10.61 1.42 -16.36
CA VAL A 90 -9.18 1.59 -16.11
C VAL A 90 -8.43 0.30 -16.44
N ASP A 91 -7.14 0.42 -16.77
CA ASP A 91 -6.30 -0.71 -17.15
C ASP A 91 -5.75 -1.44 -15.91
N LEU A 92 -5.39 -0.68 -14.87
CA LEU A 92 -4.74 -1.20 -13.66
C LEU A 92 -5.32 -0.58 -12.38
N LEU A 93 -5.02 -1.22 -11.24
CA LEU A 93 -5.42 -0.79 -9.90
C LEU A 93 -4.22 -0.85 -8.95
N VAL A 94 -3.96 0.21 -8.20
CA VAL A 94 -3.08 0.13 -7.03
C VAL A 94 -3.92 -0.04 -5.77
N GLU A 95 -3.67 -1.11 -5.02
CA GLU A 95 -4.43 -1.41 -3.80
C GLU A 95 -3.65 -2.28 -2.81
N GLN A 96 -4.18 -2.41 -1.60
CA GLN A 96 -3.65 -3.30 -0.57
C GLN A 96 -4.20 -4.73 -0.73
N PRO A 97 -3.37 -5.78 -0.61
CA PRO A 97 -3.83 -7.17 -0.79
C PRO A 97 -5.00 -7.57 0.10
N GLY A 98 -5.01 -7.10 1.35
CA GLY A 98 -6.11 -7.39 2.29
C GLY A 98 -7.46 -6.83 1.84
N ASP A 99 -7.46 -5.70 1.12
CA ASP A 99 -8.67 -5.00 0.69
C ASP A 99 -9.27 -5.61 -0.59
N VAL A 100 -8.46 -6.33 -1.38
CA VAL A 100 -8.89 -7.00 -2.62
C VAL A 100 -8.78 -8.53 -2.55
N LYS A 101 -8.55 -9.10 -1.36
CA LYS A 101 -8.43 -10.55 -1.12
C LYS A 101 -9.49 -11.37 -1.84
N ASP A 102 -10.76 -10.95 -1.77
CA ASP A 102 -11.84 -11.75 -2.34
C ASP A 102 -11.79 -11.77 -3.88
N LEU A 103 -11.35 -10.66 -4.51
CA LEU A 103 -11.10 -10.58 -5.95
C LEU A 103 -9.88 -11.42 -6.37
N LEU A 104 -8.86 -11.49 -5.53
CA LEU A 104 -7.70 -12.37 -5.73
C LEU A 104 -8.11 -13.84 -5.65
N SER A 105 -8.82 -14.23 -4.59
CA SER A 105 -9.23 -15.62 -4.36
C SER A 105 -10.21 -16.16 -5.40
N SER A 106 -10.93 -15.27 -6.08
CA SER A 106 -11.88 -15.61 -7.15
C SER A 106 -11.30 -15.44 -8.56
N ASN A 107 -9.97 -15.22 -8.68
CA ASN A 107 -9.29 -14.99 -9.96
C ASN A 107 -9.96 -13.91 -10.81
N ARG A 108 -10.48 -12.85 -10.19
CA ARG A 108 -11.04 -11.68 -10.90
C ARG A 108 -9.96 -10.67 -11.25
N ILE A 109 -8.93 -10.60 -10.41
CA ILE A 109 -7.74 -9.77 -10.61
C ILE A 109 -6.49 -10.61 -10.36
N ARG A 110 -5.34 -10.14 -10.84
CA ARG A 110 -4.02 -10.70 -10.53
C ARG A 110 -3.06 -9.59 -10.11
N PRO A 111 -2.18 -9.81 -9.13
CA PRO A 111 -1.07 -8.91 -8.86
C PRO A 111 -0.02 -9.04 -9.97
N VAL A 112 0.51 -7.92 -10.45
CA VAL A 112 1.58 -7.89 -11.48
C VAL A 112 2.87 -7.28 -10.96
N LEU A 113 2.80 -6.47 -9.91
CA LEU A 113 3.94 -5.86 -9.23
C LEU A 113 3.63 -5.71 -7.74
N THR A 114 4.57 -6.04 -6.86
CA THR A 114 4.52 -5.64 -5.46
C THR A 114 5.42 -4.44 -5.22
N PHE A 115 4.94 -3.46 -4.45
CA PHE A 115 5.74 -2.29 -4.07
C PHE A 115 6.64 -2.56 -2.85
N LEU A 116 6.87 -3.83 -2.52
CA LEU A 116 7.93 -4.26 -1.61
C LEU A 116 9.25 -4.42 -2.36
N SER A 117 10.37 -4.12 -1.70
CA SER A 117 11.73 -4.31 -2.23
C SER A 117 12.00 -5.76 -2.66
N GLU A 118 11.42 -6.73 -1.96
CA GLU A 118 11.52 -8.16 -2.25
C GLU A 118 10.14 -8.75 -2.55
N ARG A 119 10.13 -9.91 -3.19
CA ARG A 119 8.86 -10.63 -3.44
C ARG A 119 8.23 -11.02 -2.10
N ALA A 120 6.93 -10.79 -1.97
CA ALA A 120 6.21 -11.22 -0.78
C ALA A 120 6.13 -12.76 -0.75
N PRO A 121 6.36 -13.43 0.39
CA PRO A 121 6.18 -14.90 0.47
C PRO A 121 4.77 -15.38 0.09
N ALA A 122 3.74 -14.54 0.30
CA ALA A 122 2.37 -14.83 -0.11
C ALA A 122 2.13 -14.66 -1.63
N PHE A 123 3.06 -14.06 -2.35
CA PHE A 123 3.00 -13.74 -3.77
C PHE A 123 4.37 -13.98 -4.44
N PRO A 124 4.91 -15.22 -4.39
CA PRO A 124 6.30 -15.50 -4.78
C PRO A 124 6.58 -15.30 -6.28
N ASP A 125 5.53 -15.32 -7.11
CA ASP A 125 5.62 -15.13 -8.56
C ASP A 125 5.45 -13.66 -8.99
N VAL A 126 5.15 -12.77 -8.05
CA VAL A 126 4.92 -11.35 -8.34
C VAL A 126 6.23 -10.58 -8.25
N THR A 127 6.60 -9.91 -9.34
CA THR A 127 7.80 -9.07 -9.42
C THR A 127 7.85 -8.04 -8.30
N SER A 128 9.01 -7.89 -7.66
CA SER A 128 9.25 -6.87 -6.64
C SER A 128 9.58 -5.51 -7.25
N MET A 129 9.48 -4.45 -6.45
CA MET A 129 9.85 -3.12 -6.94
C MET A 129 11.33 -3.04 -7.34
N SER A 130 12.22 -3.77 -6.65
CA SER A 130 13.65 -3.80 -6.99
C SER A 130 13.91 -4.50 -8.32
N GLU A 131 13.25 -5.64 -8.56
CA GLU A 131 13.32 -6.37 -9.83
C GLU A 131 12.75 -5.55 -10.99
N ALA A 132 11.73 -4.73 -10.71
CA ALA A 132 11.14 -3.78 -11.65
C ALA A 132 11.97 -2.49 -11.85
N GLY A 133 13.12 -2.35 -11.19
CA GLY A 133 14.01 -1.19 -11.34
C GLY A 133 13.57 0.07 -10.58
N LEU A 134 12.55 -0.02 -9.70
CA LEU A 134 12.16 1.09 -8.85
C LEU A 134 13.19 1.27 -7.73
N LYS A 135 13.70 2.49 -7.61
CA LYS A 135 14.69 2.86 -6.58
C LYS A 135 14.01 3.48 -5.37
N GLY A 136 14.71 3.43 -4.24
CA GLY A 136 14.32 4.08 -2.99
C GLY A 136 13.60 3.16 -1.99
N GLU A 137 13.20 3.74 -0.87
CA GLU A 137 12.62 3.01 0.25
C GLU A 137 11.23 2.45 -0.07
N THR A 138 10.94 1.24 0.43
CA THR A 138 9.59 0.67 0.40
C THR A 138 8.63 1.59 1.19
N LEU A 139 7.56 2.04 0.54
CA LEU A 139 6.50 2.78 1.21
C LEU A 139 5.44 1.82 1.74
N LEU A 140 5.22 1.84 3.04
CA LEU A 140 4.24 0.99 3.72
C LEU A 140 3.08 1.83 4.23
N ARG A 141 1.87 1.28 4.17
CA ARG A 141 0.72 1.85 4.88
C ARG A 141 0.65 1.25 6.26
N TYR A 142 0.52 2.09 7.27
CA TYR A 142 0.32 1.65 8.63
C TYR A 142 -0.90 2.33 9.28
N ARG A 143 -1.42 1.70 10.33
CA ARG A 143 -2.58 2.17 11.09
C ARG A 143 -2.16 2.40 12.54
N THR A 144 -2.19 3.65 12.95
CA THR A 144 -1.73 4.11 14.27
C THR A 144 -2.90 4.70 15.06
N PHE A 145 -2.91 4.45 16.36
CA PHE A 145 -3.81 5.13 17.31
C PHE A 145 -3.09 6.29 17.97
N PHE A 146 -3.79 7.40 18.15
CA PHE A 146 -3.22 8.62 18.72
C PHE A 146 -4.05 9.10 19.90
N VAL A 147 -3.39 9.77 20.83
CA VAL A 147 -4.02 10.61 21.84
C VAL A 147 -3.53 12.05 21.68
N GLN A 148 -4.31 13.00 22.18
CA GLN A 148 -3.87 14.39 22.23
C GLN A 148 -2.65 14.53 23.15
N ASN A 149 -1.80 15.51 22.83
CA ASN A 149 -0.74 15.91 23.74
C ASN A 149 -1.33 16.38 25.09
N GLY A 150 -0.59 16.15 26.18
CA GLY A 150 -1.02 16.48 27.55
C GLY A 150 -1.82 15.38 28.27
N VAL A 151 -2.13 14.26 27.62
CA VAL A 151 -2.66 13.09 28.32
C VAL A 151 -1.61 12.56 29.32
N PRO A 152 -1.95 12.35 30.60
CA PRO A 152 -0.99 11.87 31.60
C PRO A 152 -0.36 10.52 31.21
N GLU A 153 0.95 10.38 31.44
CA GLU A 153 1.73 9.20 31.04
C GLU A 153 1.16 7.88 31.57
N TYR A 154 0.63 7.85 32.80
CA TYR A 154 0.00 6.65 33.34
C TYR A 154 -1.23 6.19 32.54
N ARG A 155 -1.98 7.11 31.91
CA ARG A 155 -3.11 6.77 31.03
C ARG A 155 -2.62 6.25 29.69
N ILE A 156 -1.53 6.82 29.17
CA ILE A 156 -0.88 6.32 27.95
C ILE A 156 -0.42 4.89 28.16
N ALA A 157 0.26 4.60 29.29
CA ALA A 157 0.71 3.26 29.63
C ALA A 157 -0.43 2.24 29.72
N ILE A 158 -1.59 2.62 30.29
CA ILE A 158 -2.80 1.77 30.30
C ILE A 158 -3.27 1.46 28.87
N LEU A 159 -3.30 2.46 27.99
CA LEU A 159 -3.69 2.27 26.60
C LEU A 159 -2.70 1.37 25.86
N GLU A 160 -1.39 1.58 26.03
CA GLU A 160 -0.34 0.74 25.44
C GLU A 160 -0.50 -0.74 25.83
N ASP A 161 -0.79 -1.03 27.11
CA ASP A 161 -1.06 -2.39 27.58
C ASP A 161 -2.32 -2.99 26.92
N ILE A 162 -3.42 -2.24 26.89
CA ILE A 162 -4.66 -2.68 26.25
C ILE A 162 -4.43 -2.98 24.76
N PHE A 163 -3.73 -2.10 24.04
CA PHE A 163 -3.41 -2.30 22.63
C PHE A 163 -2.51 -3.52 22.42
N SER A 164 -1.49 -3.72 23.25
CA SER A 164 -0.61 -4.88 23.19
C SER A 164 -1.38 -6.19 23.38
N ARG A 165 -2.31 -6.24 24.34
CA ARG A 165 -3.19 -7.41 24.57
C ARG A 165 -4.17 -7.63 23.44
N ALA A 166 -4.83 -6.57 22.96
CA ALA A 166 -5.76 -6.64 21.83
C ALA A 166 -5.03 -7.11 20.55
N TRP A 167 -3.81 -6.61 20.32
CA TRP A 167 -3.02 -7.01 19.18
C TRP A 167 -2.70 -8.51 19.19
N LYS A 168 -2.32 -9.04 20.36
CA LYS A 168 -2.03 -10.47 20.56
C LYS A 168 -3.28 -11.36 20.54
N HIS A 169 -4.48 -10.79 20.57
CA HIS A 169 -5.71 -11.58 20.65
C HIS A 169 -5.84 -12.54 19.45
N PRO A 170 -6.18 -13.82 19.65
CA PRO A 170 -6.22 -14.82 18.58
C PRO A 170 -7.10 -14.42 17.40
N ASP A 171 -8.25 -13.80 17.66
CA ASP A 171 -9.18 -13.41 16.58
C ASP A 171 -8.64 -12.27 15.71
N LEU A 172 -7.90 -11.31 16.31
CA LEU A 172 -7.23 -10.30 15.52
C LEU A 172 -6.09 -10.92 14.70
N GLN A 173 -5.35 -11.88 15.28
CA GLN A 173 -4.28 -12.58 14.56
C GLN A 173 -4.81 -13.42 13.39
N LYS A 174 -5.98 -14.07 13.55
CA LYS A 174 -6.70 -14.74 12.46
C LYS A 174 -7.14 -13.76 11.38
N PHE A 175 -7.70 -12.62 11.78
CA PHE A 175 -8.09 -11.56 10.85
C PHE A 175 -6.87 -11.05 10.05
N ASN A 176 -5.77 -10.71 10.74
CA ASN A 176 -4.52 -10.26 10.12
C ASN A 176 -3.94 -11.30 9.16
N GLN A 177 -3.93 -12.58 9.55
CA GLN A 177 -3.54 -13.68 8.67
C GLN A 177 -4.38 -13.70 7.39
N SER A 178 -5.71 -13.61 7.55
CA SER A 178 -6.63 -13.66 6.42
C SER A 178 -6.42 -12.49 5.46
N LYS A 179 -5.93 -11.34 5.94
CA LYS A 179 -5.78 -10.09 5.18
C LYS A 179 -4.35 -9.82 4.67
N TYR A 180 -3.50 -10.84 4.63
CA TYR A 180 -2.07 -10.70 4.26
C TYR A 180 -1.26 -9.74 5.16
N MET A 181 -1.78 -9.38 6.34
CA MET A 181 -1.15 -8.42 7.26
C MET A 181 0.06 -8.99 8.00
N LYS A 182 0.41 -10.27 7.76
CA LYS A 182 1.61 -10.92 8.32
C LYS A 182 2.79 -10.99 7.35
N VAL A 183 2.62 -10.50 6.11
CA VAL A 183 3.73 -10.42 5.13
C VAL A 183 4.78 -9.42 5.61
N VAL A 184 4.36 -8.36 6.29
CA VAL A 184 5.22 -7.39 6.96
C VAL A 184 4.97 -7.49 8.45
N ASP A 185 6.01 -7.31 9.27
CA ASP A 185 5.82 -7.18 10.71
C ASP A 185 4.94 -5.95 11.01
N GLY A 186 3.74 -6.22 11.51
CA GLY A 186 2.64 -5.26 11.58
C GLY A 186 2.55 -4.47 12.88
N TYR A 187 3.34 -4.77 13.92
CA TYR A 187 3.23 -4.11 15.23
C TYR A 187 4.40 -3.19 15.53
N ARG A 188 4.11 -1.98 16.04
CA ARG A 188 5.11 -1.09 16.62
C ARG A 188 4.59 -0.58 17.95
N ASN A 189 5.40 -0.68 19.00
CA ASN A 189 5.12 0.02 20.25
C ASN A 189 5.22 1.55 20.05
N ARG A 190 4.87 2.37 21.04
CA ARG A 190 4.90 3.85 20.91
C ARG A 190 6.22 4.39 20.39
N LYS A 191 7.36 3.96 20.93
CA LYS A 191 8.69 4.44 20.51
C LYS A 191 8.91 4.15 19.02
N GLN A 192 8.70 2.90 18.63
CA GLN A 192 8.85 2.47 17.25
C GLN A 192 7.81 3.13 16.32
N ALA A 193 6.60 3.42 16.81
CA ALA A 193 5.57 4.13 16.07
C ALA A 193 5.97 5.59 15.82
N LEU A 194 6.61 6.24 16.80
CA LEU A 194 7.16 7.59 16.65
C LEU A 194 8.29 7.60 15.61
N GLU A 195 9.24 6.67 15.69
CA GLU A 195 10.33 6.52 14.71
C GLU A 195 9.79 6.29 13.30
N LEU A 196 8.77 5.42 13.15
CA LEU A 196 8.11 5.16 11.88
C LEU A 196 7.42 6.41 11.32
N LEU A 197 6.74 7.18 12.18
CA LEU A 197 6.06 8.42 11.79
C LEU A 197 7.05 9.49 11.34
N GLU A 198 8.13 9.70 12.09
CA GLU A 198 9.17 10.67 11.73
C GLU A 198 9.84 10.31 10.40
N THR A 199 10.14 9.02 10.21
CA THR A 199 10.70 8.52 8.96
C THR A 199 9.73 8.75 7.81
N THR A 200 8.46 8.36 7.99
CA THR A 200 7.42 8.55 6.96
C THR A 200 7.23 10.02 6.60
N ILE A 201 7.21 10.93 7.58
CA ILE A 201 7.12 12.38 7.32
C ILE A 201 8.29 12.86 6.46
N LYS A 202 9.53 12.47 6.81
CA LYS A 202 10.73 12.83 6.03
C LYS A 202 10.65 12.28 4.61
N THR A 203 10.29 11.00 4.46
CA THR A 203 10.15 10.35 3.16
C THR A 203 9.13 11.10 2.30
N TYR A 204 7.95 11.46 2.84
CA TYR A 204 6.91 12.16 2.09
C TYR A 204 7.28 13.62 1.76
N GLN A 205 8.01 14.31 2.65
CA GLN A 205 8.52 15.65 2.37
C GLN A 205 9.48 15.66 1.17
N GLY A 206 10.24 14.57 0.96
CA GLY A 206 11.09 14.39 -0.22
C GLY A 206 10.34 14.12 -1.53
N PHE A 207 9.03 13.84 -1.49
CA PHE A 207 8.18 13.65 -2.68
C PHE A 207 7.38 14.90 -3.06
N ARG A 208 7.67 16.06 -2.45
CA ARG A 208 6.96 17.29 -2.77
C ARG A 208 7.09 17.62 -4.27
N PRO A 209 5.99 17.99 -4.94
CA PRO A 209 5.98 18.21 -6.40
C PRO A 209 6.90 19.33 -6.90
N ASP A 210 7.42 20.18 -6.01
CA ASP A 210 8.10 21.45 -6.33
C ASP A 210 9.59 21.48 -5.91
N SER A 211 10.28 20.34 -5.91
CA SER A 211 11.74 20.27 -5.71
C SER A 211 12.45 19.66 -6.90
#